data_AF-A0A8X7T7Y3-F1
#
_entry.id   AF-A0A8X7T7Y3-F1
#
_cell.length_a   1.000
_cell.length_b   1.000
_cell.length_c   1.000
_cell.angle_alpha   90.00
_cell.angle_beta   90.00
_cell.angle_gamma   90.00
#
_symmetry.space_group_name_H-M   'P 1'
#
loop_
_entity.id
_entity.type
_entity.pdbx_description
1 polymer ?
#
loop_
_entity_poly.entity_id
_entity_poly.type
_entity_poly.pdbx_seq_one_letter_code
_entity_poly.pdbx_strand_id
1 'polypeptide(L)'
;MSSLTSIAAVVLGPLLLRKGIEFFRGGLRSSISGFRSVPSPFTSRAPPAELLLLALTFSLTLYHTYTLLNIVFFPATNRVTDVFLASDTPVNAASVLLRERVAKHAQGMFERLTDTYVPAGAAVEELFRRLTSFEGRKIYLMVGEEPLLYCVFCVKPNDYKLYTLPLRLAAYGAHFVFFGILTLGDPTLSLINTTLSPSADSGNNREDDEESEKDSDQDTQLHSSGRYQPSRAAWRRSVLLLLLSGLTGELFALHSFADVRNGSGRWNHWHVNILLARHALFLLMSIIIYLVPTAPELVSVETSEGYAPSALQGALHALNSTTNTLQLTLAHLQALTLSTDVVLNDSGLRALREQKAVELAEEAAAAAVASPIIPTVGTEDANGTPASPSVLNGTSPDGPSSPAQDGAPSQAEADSLRLRQRQAGLVRLAKRAGIDVDTVRRESRGAAEAVLKDTERRAREIERRNAEARAKTGVGAAPVVA
;
A
#
# COMPACT_ATOMS: atom_id res chain seq x y z
N MET A 1 43.85 7.94 -0.42
CA MET A 1 42.96 6.86 0.07
C MET A 1 41.49 7.27 0.18
N SER A 2 41.16 8.57 0.28
CA SER A 2 39.79 9.11 0.41
C SER A 2 38.88 8.92 -0.82
N SER A 3 39.46 8.76 -2.02
CA SER A 3 38.68 8.51 -3.25
C SER A 3 38.12 7.08 -3.29
N LEU A 4 38.88 6.09 -2.82
CA LEU A 4 38.46 4.69 -2.82
C LEU A 4 37.31 4.43 -1.85
N THR A 5 37.28 5.09 -0.68
CA THR A 5 36.16 5.00 0.26
C THR A 5 34.90 5.71 -0.25
N SER A 6 35.04 6.79 -1.01
CA SER A 6 33.90 7.49 -1.62
C SER A 6 33.33 6.71 -2.81
N ILE A 7 34.19 6.10 -3.62
CA ILE A 7 33.78 5.20 -4.70
C ILE A 7 33.17 3.93 -4.10
N ALA A 8 33.74 3.37 -3.03
CA ALA A 8 33.14 2.26 -2.31
C ALA A 8 31.78 2.64 -1.74
N ALA A 9 31.59 3.83 -1.15
CA ALA A 9 30.26 4.25 -0.67
C ALA A 9 29.25 4.45 -1.82
N VAL A 10 29.68 4.93 -2.99
CA VAL A 10 28.81 5.12 -4.16
C VAL A 10 28.51 3.81 -4.90
N VAL A 11 29.42 2.83 -4.85
CA VAL A 11 29.27 1.53 -5.53
C VAL A 11 28.71 0.45 -4.61
N LEU A 12 29.27 0.32 -3.39
CA LEU A 12 28.74 -0.58 -2.36
C LEU A 12 27.52 0.00 -1.66
N GLY A 13 27.30 1.31 -1.62
CA GLY A 13 26.09 1.89 -1.03
C GLY A 13 24.82 1.32 -1.67
N PRO A 14 24.65 1.39 -3.00
CA PRO A 14 23.54 0.76 -3.70
C PRO A 14 23.49 -0.76 -3.55
N LEU A 15 24.65 -1.44 -3.46
CA LEU A 15 24.71 -2.90 -3.28
C LEU A 15 24.36 -3.35 -1.86
N LEU A 16 24.75 -2.60 -0.84
CA LEU A 16 24.40 -2.81 0.56
C LEU A 16 22.96 -2.36 0.82
N LEU A 17 22.49 -1.31 0.15
CA LEU A 17 21.08 -0.92 0.15
C LEU A 17 20.25 -2.00 -0.54
N ARG A 18 20.70 -2.54 -1.68
CA ARG A 18 20.04 -3.64 -2.37
C ARG A 18 20.08 -4.94 -1.55
N LYS A 19 21.21 -5.32 -0.96
CA LYS A 19 21.33 -6.46 -0.05
C LYS A 19 20.54 -6.27 1.24
N GLY A 20 20.47 -5.05 1.76
CA GLY A 20 19.63 -4.68 2.90
C GLY A 20 18.15 -4.77 2.54
N ILE A 21 17.74 -4.22 1.38
CA ILE A 21 16.39 -4.34 0.84
C ILE A 21 16.06 -5.80 0.50
N GLU A 22 17.01 -6.61 0.03
CA GLU A 22 16.84 -8.04 -0.24
C GLU A 22 16.86 -8.88 1.05
N PHE A 23 17.57 -8.46 2.09
CA PHE A 23 17.52 -9.06 3.42
C PHE A 23 16.18 -8.75 4.09
N PHE A 24 15.72 -7.50 4.02
CA PHE A 24 14.37 -7.10 4.42
C PHE A 24 13.33 -7.81 3.56
N ARG A 25 13.41 -7.79 2.22
CA ARG A 25 12.48 -8.53 1.33
C ARG A 25 12.55 -10.04 1.52
N GLY A 26 13.70 -10.61 1.86
CA GLY A 26 13.91 -12.04 2.03
C GLY A 26 13.38 -12.55 3.37
N GLY A 27 13.63 -11.81 4.46
CA GLY A 27 13.02 -12.05 5.77
C GLY A 27 11.53 -11.73 5.81
N LEU A 28 11.07 -10.77 5.00
CA LEU A 28 9.66 -10.43 4.86
C LEU A 28 8.93 -11.39 3.90
N ARG A 29 9.55 -11.89 2.82
CA ARG A 29 8.89 -12.79 1.84
C ARG A 29 8.51 -14.14 2.41
N SER A 30 9.27 -14.70 3.36
CA SER A 30 8.87 -15.94 4.03
C SER A 30 7.62 -15.79 4.91
N SER A 31 7.19 -14.55 5.18
CA SER A 31 5.96 -14.23 5.93
C SER A 31 4.89 -13.52 5.09
N ILE A 32 5.11 -13.29 3.78
CA ILE A 32 4.29 -12.43 2.90
C ILE A 32 3.72 -13.22 1.70
N SER A 33 3.09 -14.37 1.96
CA SER A 33 2.18 -14.97 0.97
C SER A 33 0.78 -14.30 0.98
N GLY A 34 0.58 -13.26 1.81
CA GLY A 34 -0.73 -12.65 2.07
C GLY A 34 -0.91 -11.18 1.71
N PHE A 35 0.01 -10.55 0.95
CA PHE A 35 -0.21 -9.17 0.47
C PHE A 35 -1.34 -9.16 -0.58
N ARG A 36 -2.59 -9.15 -0.10
CA ARG A 36 -3.72 -8.65 -0.89
C ARG A 36 -3.34 -7.26 -1.36
N SER A 37 -3.55 -7.00 -2.64
CA SER A 37 -3.41 -5.68 -3.25
C SER A 37 -4.09 -4.63 -2.36
N VAL A 38 -3.29 -3.81 -1.68
CA VAL A 38 -3.81 -2.68 -0.90
C VAL A 38 -4.49 -1.77 -1.92
N PRO A 39 -5.79 -1.48 -1.77
CA PRO A 39 -6.49 -0.57 -2.68
C PRO A 39 -5.72 0.75 -2.73
N SER A 40 -5.46 1.25 -3.94
CA SER A 40 -4.65 2.47 -4.12
C SER A 40 -5.28 3.64 -3.35
N PRO A 41 -4.50 4.43 -2.60
CA PRO A 41 -5.02 5.57 -1.82
C PRO A 41 -5.67 6.66 -2.70
N PHE A 42 -5.50 6.60 -4.02
CA PHE A 42 -6.04 7.54 -4.99
C PHE A 42 -7.49 7.24 -5.44
N THR A 43 -8.12 6.16 -4.95
CA THR A 43 -9.57 6.00 -5.14
C THR A 43 -10.31 7.02 -4.29
N SER A 44 -11.31 7.68 -4.87
CA SER A 44 -11.94 8.97 -4.53
C SER A 44 -12.57 9.17 -3.13
N ARG A 45 -12.18 8.41 -2.10
CA ARG A 45 -12.67 8.58 -0.71
C ARG A 45 -11.66 8.07 0.32
N ALA A 46 -10.39 8.49 0.21
CA ALA A 46 -9.45 8.29 1.31
C ALA A 46 -9.95 9.07 2.55
N PRO A 47 -9.96 8.47 3.75
CA PRO A 47 -10.33 9.19 4.97
C PRO A 47 -9.33 10.33 5.22
N PRO A 48 -9.76 11.46 5.79
CA PRO A 48 -8.92 12.63 5.99
C PRO A 48 -7.64 12.33 6.79
N ALA A 49 -7.68 11.37 7.72
CA ALA A 49 -6.50 10.90 8.46
C ALA A 49 -5.43 10.27 7.56
N GLU A 50 -5.79 9.51 6.52
CA GLU A 50 -4.81 8.92 5.59
C GLU A 50 -4.15 9.99 4.72
N LEU A 51 -4.91 11.02 4.32
CA LEU A 51 -4.37 12.19 3.62
C LEU A 51 -3.40 12.97 4.52
N LEU A 52 -3.74 13.17 5.80
CA LEU A 52 -2.85 13.79 6.78
C LEU A 52 -1.55 13.00 6.93
N LEU A 53 -1.64 11.67 7.10
CA LEU A 53 -0.48 10.80 7.23
C LEU A 53 0.39 10.77 5.97
N LEU A 54 -0.23 10.76 4.78
CA LEU A 54 0.46 10.85 3.51
C LEU A 54 1.19 12.20 3.38
N ALA A 55 0.49 13.31 3.67
CA ALA A 55 1.06 14.65 3.62
C ALA A 55 2.22 14.81 4.60
N LEU A 56 2.09 14.27 5.81
CA LEU A 56 3.13 14.29 6.83
C LEU A 56 4.35 13.46 6.40
N THR A 57 4.12 12.24 5.89
CA THR A 57 5.20 11.38 5.38
C THR A 57 5.91 12.04 4.20
N PHE A 58 5.16 12.60 3.25
CA PHE A 58 5.70 13.31 2.10
C PHE A 58 6.53 14.53 2.53
N SER A 59 6.03 15.32 3.49
CA SER A 59 6.73 16.48 4.00
C SER A 59 8.04 16.11 4.71
N LEU A 60 8.04 15.07 5.55
CA LEU A 60 9.24 14.58 6.23
C LEU A 60 10.27 13.99 5.26
N THR A 61 9.82 13.19 4.30
CA THR A 61 10.70 12.60 3.28
C THR A 61 11.30 13.67 2.38
N LEU A 62 10.50 14.64 1.93
CA LEU A 62 10.99 15.77 1.13
C LEU A 62 11.98 16.62 1.94
N TYR A 63 11.67 16.95 3.19
CA TYR A 63 12.55 17.73 4.07
C TYR A 63 13.89 17.02 4.26
N HIS A 64 13.90 15.76 4.69
CA HIS A 64 15.15 15.02 4.92
C HIS A 64 15.92 14.75 3.64
N THR A 65 15.24 14.49 2.52
CA THR A 65 15.89 14.34 1.22
C THR A 65 16.54 15.65 0.80
N TYR A 66 15.82 16.77 0.89
CA TYR A 66 16.36 18.10 0.59
C TYR A 66 17.59 18.40 1.46
N THR A 67 17.53 18.15 2.76
CA THR A 67 18.68 18.35 3.66
C THR A 67 19.86 17.46 3.28
N LEU A 68 19.63 16.18 3.01
CA LEU A 68 20.69 15.25 2.57
C LEU A 68 21.30 15.65 1.23
N LEU A 69 20.47 16.03 0.26
CA LEU A 69 20.93 16.49 -1.04
C LEU A 69 21.80 17.74 -0.89
N ASN A 70 21.39 18.68 -0.04
CA ASN A 70 22.22 19.82 0.30
C ASN A 70 23.56 19.39 0.90
N ILE A 71 23.57 18.47 1.87
CA ILE A 71 24.82 18.03 2.55
C ILE A 71 25.77 17.32 1.57
N VAL A 72 25.22 16.53 0.65
CA VAL A 72 26.02 15.66 -0.24
C VAL A 72 26.41 16.35 -1.54
N PHE A 73 25.44 16.94 -2.27
CA PHE A 73 25.61 17.42 -3.65
C PHE A 73 25.90 18.90 -3.76
N PHE A 74 25.52 19.68 -2.75
CA PHE A 74 25.86 21.09 -2.67
C PHE A 74 26.89 21.30 -1.58
N PRO A 75 28.09 20.67 -1.68
CA PRO A 75 29.13 20.93 -0.72
C PRO A 75 29.51 22.40 -0.80
N ALA A 76 29.34 23.14 -1.90
CA ALA A 76 29.57 24.59 -1.87
C ALA A 76 28.68 25.32 -0.85
N THR A 77 27.46 24.86 -0.61
CA THR A 77 26.51 25.48 0.31
C THR A 77 26.60 24.93 1.73
N ASN A 78 27.06 23.69 1.92
CA ASN A 78 27.36 23.11 3.25
C ASN A 78 28.86 23.14 3.64
N ARG A 79 29.76 23.48 2.73
CA ARG A 79 31.15 23.90 3.02
C ARG A 79 31.14 25.26 3.69
N VAL A 80 30.07 26.04 3.49
CA VAL A 80 29.82 27.25 4.26
C VAL A 80 29.83 26.92 5.75
N THR A 81 29.25 25.78 6.15
CA THR A 81 29.24 25.36 7.57
C THR A 81 30.55 24.73 8.05
N ASP A 82 31.47 24.39 7.14
CA ASP A 82 32.75 23.76 7.45
C ASP A 82 33.94 24.38 6.71
N VAL A 83 34.48 25.44 7.33
CA VAL A 83 35.61 26.25 6.88
C VAL A 83 36.84 25.39 6.57
N PHE A 84 37.10 24.31 7.32
CA PHE A 84 38.28 23.45 7.11
C PHE A 84 38.11 22.59 5.87
N LEU A 85 36.93 21.99 5.70
CA LEU A 85 36.63 21.20 4.51
C LEU A 85 36.56 22.07 3.25
N ALA A 86 36.09 23.30 3.40
CA ALA A 86 35.95 24.24 2.31
C ALA A 86 37.28 24.76 1.77
N SER A 87 38.19 25.07 2.68
CA SER A 87 39.52 25.60 2.36
C SER A 87 40.59 24.52 2.14
N ASP A 88 40.18 23.25 2.28
CA ASP A 88 41.06 22.07 2.27
C ASP A 88 42.25 22.22 3.23
N THR A 89 42.03 22.91 4.37
CA THR A 89 43.07 23.17 5.36
C THR A 89 43.02 22.12 6.46
N PRO A 90 44.19 21.58 6.86
CA PRO A 90 44.22 20.69 8.00
C PRO A 90 43.94 21.49 9.27
N VAL A 91 43.29 20.84 10.25
CA VAL A 91 42.83 21.46 11.51
C VAL A 91 43.97 22.07 12.32
N ASN A 92 45.21 21.59 12.13
CA ASN A 92 46.42 22.09 12.79
C ASN A 92 47.16 23.18 12.00
N ALA A 93 46.67 23.62 10.84
CA ALA A 93 47.31 24.63 10.01
C ALA A 93 47.53 25.96 10.76
N ALA A 94 48.55 26.75 10.43
CA ALA A 94 48.67 28.09 11.00
C ALA A 94 47.42 28.94 10.68
N SER A 95 46.95 29.76 11.62
CA SER A 95 45.75 30.60 11.44
C SER A 95 45.87 31.56 10.26
N VAL A 96 47.10 31.98 9.93
CA VAL A 96 47.41 32.81 8.76
C VAL A 96 47.08 32.06 7.46
N LEU A 97 47.50 30.79 7.35
CA LEU A 97 47.22 29.94 6.20
C LEU A 97 45.73 29.65 6.07
N LEU A 98 45.03 29.45 7.20
CA LEU A 98 43.59 29.30 7.22
C LEU A 98 42.90 30.54 6.62
N ARG A 99 43.22 31.74 7.10
CA ARG A 99 42.65 32.99 6.58
C ARG A 99 42.94 33.19 5.10
N GLU A 100 44.17 32.96 4.66
CA GLU A 100 44.57 33.08 3.26
C GLU A 100 43.76 32.14 2.35
N ARG A 101 43.67 30.85 2.72
CA ARG A 101 42.95 29.87 1.90
C ARG A 101 41.45 30.10 1.89
N VAL A 102 40.88 30.51 3.02
CA VAL A 102 39.46 30.83 3.09
C VAL A 102 39.19 32.09 2.27
N ALA A 103 39.96 33.17 2.41
CA ALA A 103 39.81 34.37 1.56
C ALA A 103 39.83 34.04 0.06
N LYS A 104 40.68 33.10 -0.36
CA LYS A 104 40.75 32.62 -1.75
C LYS A 104 39.51 31.84 -2.21
N HIS A 105 38.86 31.07 -1.34
CA HIS A 105 37.73 30.19 -1.70
C HIS A 105 36.36 30.71 -1.25
N ALA A 106 36.33 31.76 -0.43
CA ALA A 106 35.13 32.18 0.28
C ALA A 106 34.40 33.37 -0.33
N GLN A 107 34.81 33.85 -1.51
CA GLN A 107 34.12 34.93 -2.22
C GLN A 107 32.63 34.65 -2.47
N GLY A 108 32.18 33.39 -2.45
CA GLY A 108 30.73 33.03 -2.44
C GLY A 108 30.24 32.31 -1.17
N MET A 109 31.13 32.05 -0.21
CA MET A 109 30.79 31.31 1.01
C MET A 109 30.18 32.23 2.07
N PHE A 110 30.76 33.42 2.22
CA PHE A 110 30.38 34.34 3.29
C PHE A 110 29.10 35.12 3.01
N GLU A 111 28.69 35.24 1.74
CA GLU A 111 27.45 35.91 1.34
C GLU A 111 26.18 35.19 1.83
N ARG A 112 26.30 33.93 2.30
CA ARG A 112 25.18 33.17 2.87
C ARG A 112 25.18 33.08 4.39
N LEU A 113 26.35 33.20 5.02
CA LEU A 113 26.47 33.38 6.48
C LEU A 113 25.87 34.71 6.96
N THR A 114 25.55 35.60 6.02
CA THR A 114 25.17 37.00 6.24
C THR A 114 23.70 37.31 6.16
N ASP A 115 22.85 36.33 5.85
CA ASP A 115 21.39 36.51 5.92
C ASP A 115 20.92 36.73 7.38
N THR A 116 21.83 36.58 8.34
CA THR A 116 21.61 36.77 9.77
C THR A 116 22.35 38.02 10.29
N TYR A 117 21.62 38.84 11.07
CA TYR A 117 21.93 40.02 11.92
C TYR A 117 23.34 40.67 12.04
N VAL A 118 24.44 40.04 11.62
CA VAL A 118 25.82 40.53 11.74
C VAL A 118 26.40 40.81 10.35
N PRO A 119 27.01 41.97 10.10
CA PRO A 119 27.64 42.27 8.81
C PRO A 119 28.74 41.25 8.49
N ALA A 120 28.80 40.82 7.23
CA ALA A 120 29.65 39.74 6.71
C ALA A 120 31.06 39.72 7.27
N GLY A 121 31.77 40.84 7.16
CA GLY A 121 33.16 40.90 7.61
C GLY A 121 33.30 40.67 9.11
N ALA A 122 32.37 41.15 9.92
CA ALA A 122 32.46 41.07 11.38
C ALA A 122 32.23 39.64 11.88
N ALA A 123 31.24 38.93 11.34
CA ALA A 123 30.97 37.53 11.72
C ALA A 123 32.17 36.63 11.37
N VAL A 124 32.75 36.84 10.19
CA VAL A 124 33.88 36.08 9.70
C VAL A 124 35.14 36.34 10.51
N GLU A 125 35.43 37.60 10.83
CA GLU A 125 36.58 37.94 11.68
C GLU A 125 36.42 37.41 13.10
N GLU A 126 35.22 37.44 13.68
CA GLU A 126 34.94 36.84 14.98
C GLU A 126 35.12 35.31 14.95
N LEU A 127 34.63 34.64 13.90
CA LEU A 127 34.86 33.22 13.71
C LEU A 127 36.36 32.92 13.63
N PHE A 128 37.12 33.65 12.81
CA PHE A 128 38.57 33.46 12.73
C PHE A 128 39.28 33.75 14.05
N ARG A 129 38.82 34.75 14.80
CA ARG A 129 39.35 35.06 16.13
C ARG A 129 39.20 33.85 17.06
N ARG A 130 38.03 33.20 17.07
CA ARG A 130 37.79 31.97 17.87
C ARG A 130 38.59 30.78 17.34
N LEU A 131 38.69 30.62 16.03
CA LEU A 131 39.45 29.57 15.36
C LEU A 131 40.98 29.77 15.45
N THR A 132 41.48 30.86 16.02
CA THR A 132 42.93 31.03 16.20
C THR A 132 43.51 30.00 17.18
N SER A 133 42.72 29.53 18.15
CA SER A 133 43.11 28.55 19.15
C SER A 133 42.81 27.12 18.69
N PHE A 134 43.68 26.16 19.00
CA PHE A 134 43.45 24.75 18.68
C PHE A 134 42.14 24.22 19.28
N GLU A 135 41.83 24.61 20.52
CA GLU A 135 40.57 24.26 21.19
C GLU A 135 39.35 24.83 20.45
N GLY A 136 39.40 26.07 19.98
CA GLY A 136 38.31 26.66 19.18
C GLY A 136 38.01 25.87 17.91
N ARG A 137 39.06 25.39 17.22
CA ARG A 137 38.91 24.55 16.01
C ARG A 137 38.34 23.18 16.32
N LYS A 138 38.75 22.59 17.44
CA LYS A 138 38.21 21.32 17.92
C LYS A 138 36.72 21.44 18.27
N ILE A 139 36.33 22.51 18.96
CA ILE A 139 34.92 22.81 19.23
C ILE A 139 34.16 22.97 17.92
N TYR A 140 34.67 23.78 16.98
CA TYR A 140 34.08 23.97 15.66
C TYR A 140 33.77 22.65 14.94
N LEU A 141 34.71 21.70 14.93
CA LEU A 141 34.49 20.39 14.29
C LEU A 141 33.42 19.54 14.97
N MET A 142 33.18 19.74 16.27
CA MET A 142 32.16 19.03 17.04
C MET A 142 30.77 19.68 16.94
N VAL A 143 30.69 21.01 16.98
CA VAL A 143 29.42 21.74 17.14
C VAL A 143 29.00 22.56 15.91
N GLY A 144 29.92 22.79 14.98
CA GLY A 144 29.72 23.70 13.83
C GLY A 144 30.01 25.15 14.19
N GLU A 145 29.64 26.06 13.28
CA GLU A 145 29.94 27.50 13.38
C GLU A 145 28.95 28.30 14.23
N GLU A 146 27.68 27.91 14.22
CA GLU A 146 26.58 28.64 14.85
C GLU A 146 26.86 28.94 16.33
N PRO A 147 27.30 27.97 17.17
CA PRO A 147 27.58 28.25 18.58
C PRO A 147 28.78 29.16 18.78
N LEU A 148 29.76 29.16 17.87
CA LEU A 148 30.93 30.03 17.95
C LEU A 148 30.58 31.49 17.62
N LEU A 149 29.62 31.69 16.72
CA LEU A 149 29.17 33.01 16.27
C LEU A 149 28.14 33.63 17.21
N TYR A 150 27.13 32.86 17.64
CA TYR A 150 25.97 33.40 18.36
C TYR A 150 26.10 33.33 19.88
N CYS A 151 26.95 32.47 20.44
CA CYS A 151 27.09 32.39 21.89
C CYS A 151 28.10 33.43 22.43
N VAL A 152 27.62 34.64 22.70
CA VAL A 152 28.44 35.73 23.26
C VAL A 152 29.03 35.38 24.63
N PHE A 153 28.31 34.60 25.44
CA PHE A 153 28.71 34.23 26.80
C PHE A 153 29.60 32.97 26.87
N CYS A 154 29.81 32.27 25.76
CA CYS A 154 30.61 31.05 25.76
C CYS A 154 32.10 31.39 25.76
N VAL A 155 32.82 30.92 26.78
CA VAL A 155 34.26 31.10 26.94
C VAL A 155 34.97 29.75 26.97
N LYS A 156 34.41 28.79 27.72
CA LYS A 156 34.97 27.45 27.89
C LYS A 156 34.36 26.48 26.85
N PRO A 157 35.07 25.40 26.48
CA PRO A 157 34.55 24.38 25.59
C PRO A 157 33.19 23.80 26.02
N ASN A 158 32.97 23.67 27.33
CA ASN A 158 31.73 23.14 27.88
C ASN A 158 30.52 24.08 27.66
N ASP A 159 30.75 25.39 27.62
CA ASP A 159 29.69 26.39 27.44
C ASP A 159 29.05 26.24 26.06
N TYR A 160 29.87 26.00 25.03
CA TYR A 160 29.38 25.73 23.67
C TYR A 160 28.58 24.43 23.57
N LYS A 161 29.00 23.39 24.29
CA LYS A 161 28.24 22.12 24.34
C LYS A 161 26.87 22.34 24.97
N LEU A 162 26.83 23.05 26.10
CA LEU A 162 25.58 23.40 26.78
C LEU A 162 24.68 24.30 25.93
N TYR A 163 25.24 25.24 25.18
CA TYR A 163 24.49 26.09 24.25
C TYR A 163 23.78 25.28 23.17
N THR A 164 24.45 24.27 22.58
CA THR A 164 23.82 23.43 21.53
C THR A 164 22.80 22.43 22.05
N LEU A 165 22.85 22.09 23.33
CA LEU A 165 22.05 21.01 23.90
C LEU A 165 20.54 21.28 23.76
N PRO A 166 19.98 22.45 24.14
CA PRO A 166 18.57 22.76 23.93
C PRO A 166 18.13 22.67 22.47
N LEU A 167 18.95 23.12 21.52
CA LEU A 167 18.61 23.08 20.10
C LEU A 167 18.48 21.64 19.61
N ARG A 168 19.40 20.76 20.03
CA ARG A 168 19.33 19.33 19.70
C ARG A 168 18.13 18.65 20.36
N LEU A 169 17.87 18.94 21.63
CA LEU A 169 16.70 18.42 22.34
C LEU A 169 15.40 18.87 21.67
N ALA A 170 15.30 20.14 21.26
CA ALA A 170 14.15 20.67 20.53
C ALA A 170 13.98 19.97 19.17
N ALA A 171 15.07 19.78 18.43
CA ALA A 171 15.04 19.05 17.17
C ALA A 171 14.52 17.61 17.37
N TYR A 172 15.10 16.84 18.29
CA TYR A 172 14.59 15.49 18.60
C TYR A 172 13.15 15.51 19.12
N GLY A 173 12.77 16.49 19.93
CA GLY A 173 11.41 16.71 20.41
C GLY A 173 10.41 16.87 19.26
N ALA A 174 10.74 17.68 18.24
CA ALA A 174 9.92 17.82 17.05
C ALA A 174 9.77 16.48 16.30
N HIS A 175 10.86 15.72 16.14
CA HIS A 175 10.80 14.40 15.51
C HIS A 175 9.99 13.40 16.34
N PHE A 176 10.05 13.43 17.68
CA PHE A 176 9.17 12.63 18.55
C PHE A 176 7.70 12.91 18.28
N VAL A 177 7.33 14.19 18.11
CA VAL A 177 5.95 14.57 17.79
C VAL A 177 5.57 14.06 16.40
N PHE A 178 6.36 14.36 15.38
CA PHE A 178 6.02 13.95 14.00
C PHE A 178 5.97 12.44 13.81
N PHE A 179 6.96 11.70 14.31
CA PHE A 179 6.93 10.24 14.26
C PHE A 179 5.88 9.64 15.20
N GLY A 180 5.58 10.32 16.31
CA GLY A 180 4.46 9.97 17.18
C GLY A 180 3.12 10.02 16.44
N ILE A 181 2.89 11.08 15.66
CA ILE A 181 1.71 11.22 14.79
C ILE A 181 1.69 10.15 13.70
N LEU A 182 2.82 9.90 13.04
CA LEU A 182 2.94 8.86 12.00
C LEU A 182 2.69 7.43 12.51
N THR A 183 2.89 7.19 13.81
CA THR A 183 2.72 5.89 14.47
C THR A 183 1.48 5.82 15.35
N LEU A 184 0.55 6.77 15.22
CA LEU A 184 -0.75 6.70 15.88
C LEU A 184 -1.51 5.45 15.44
N GLY A 185 -2.23 4.85 16.39
CA GLY A 185 -3.12 3.72 16.13
C GLY A 185 -4.46 4.16 15.56
N ASP A 186 -5.18 3.19 15.01
CA ASP A 186 -6.52 3.33 14.42
C ASP A 186 -7.53 4.09 15.31
N PRO A 187 -7.65 3.86 16.64
CA PRO A 187 -8.66 4.57 17.44
C PRO A 187 -8.40 6.08 17.53
N THR A 188 -7.15 6.51 17.45
CA THR A 188 -6.82 7.94 17.45
C THR A 188 -7.07 8.55 16.08
N LEU A 189 -6.75 7.81 15.01
CA LEU A 189 -7.00 8.26 13.63
C LEU A 189 -8.50 8.33 13.33
N SER A 190 -9.32 7.43 13.89
CA SER A 190 -10.78 7.50 13.76
C SER A 190 -11.36 8.74 14.43
N LEU A 191 -10.83 9.13 15.60
CA LEU A 191 -11.23 10.36 16.27
C LEU A 191 -10.90 11.59 15.43
N ILE A 192 -9.70 11.61 14.81
CA ILE A 192 -9.32 12.65 13.86
C ILE A 192 -10.30 12.71 12.67
N ASN A 193 -10.70 11.55 12.12
CA ASN A 193 -11.69 11.51 11.05
C ASN A 193 -13.05 12.08 11.48
N THR A 194 -13.51 11.77 12.70
CA THR A 194 -14.77 12.34 13.22
C THR A 194 -14.68 13.84 13.46
N THR A 195 -13.53 14.37 13.88
CA THR A 195 -13.34 15.80 14.12
C THR A 195 -13.10 16.63 12.86
N LEU A 196 -12.47 16.03 11.84
CA LEU A 196 -12.09 16.71 10.60
C LEU A 196 -13.12 16.55 9.49
N SER A 197 -14.04 15.59 9.58
CA SER A 197 -15.19 15.56 8.66
C SER A 197 -16.02 16.81 8.93
N PRO A 198 -16.04 17.80 8.01
CA PRO A 198 -16.91 18.94 8.17
C PRO A 198 -18.33 18.39 8.29
N SER A 199 -19.05 18.76 9.34
CA SER A 199 -20.44 18.36 9.57
C SER A 199 -21.28 18.82 8.37
N ALA A 200 -21.34 17.98 7.34
CA ALA A 200 -22.08 18.24 6.11
C ALA A 200 -23.61 18.20 6.36
N ASP A 201 -24.02 17.86 7.59
CA ASP A 201 -25.42 17.78 8.02
C ASP A 201 -26.04 19.10 8.47
N SER A 202 -25.33 20.23 8.45
CA SER A 202 -25.94 21.48 8.94
C SER A 202 -26.81 22.23 7.91
N GLY A 203 -27.08 21.66 6.72
CA GLY A 203 -27.57 22.46 5.57
C GLY A 203 -28.87 22.06 4.88
N ASN A 204 -29.40 20.84 5.05
CA ASN A 204 -30.59 20.42 4.31
C ASN A 204 -31.72 20.00 5.28
N ASN A 205 -32.21 20.98 6.04
CA ASN A 205 -33.60 20.95 6.50
C ASN A 205 -34.49 21.11 5.26
N ARG A 206 -34.69 20.02 4.53
CA ARG A 206 -35.83 19.87 3.64
C ARG A 206 -36.86 19.09 4.45
N GLU A 207 -37.65 19.86 5.18
CA GLU A 207 -39.04 19.50 5.51
C GLU A 207 -39.71 19.02 4.22
N ASP A 208 -40.62 18.05 4.33
CA ASP A 208 -41.36 17.34 3.27
C ASP A 208 -40.84 15.91 3.03
N ASP A 209 -41.39 14.96 3.80
CA ASP A 209 -41.67 13.54 3.45
C ASP A 209 -41.60 12.61 4.69
N GLU A 210 -42.35 12.94 5.75
CA GLU A 210 -42.71 12.01 6.83
C GLU A 210 -43.85 11.09 6.36
N GLU A 211 -43.60 9.92 5.74
CA GLU A 211 -44.58 8.80 5.88
C GLU A 211 -44.17 7.38 5.46
N SER A 212 -42.94 7.09 4.98
CA SER A 212 -42.64 5.74 4.43
C SER A 212 -41.35 5.09 4.92
N GLU A 213 -41.09 5.11 6.22
CA GLU A 213 -39.85 4.55 6.79
C GLU A 213 -40.12 3.86 8.14
N LYS A 214 -40.62 2.62 8.10
CA LYS A 214 -40.86 1.83 9.32
C LYS A 214 -40.43 0.36 9.31
N ASP A 215 -39.85 -0.18 8.22
CA ASP A 215 -39.64 -1.66 8.17
C ASP A 215 -38.34 -2.16 7.52
N SER A 216 -37.33 -1.31 7.32
CA SER A 216 -36.08 -1.68 6.61
C SER A 216 -34.77 -1.42 7.36
N ASP A 217 -34.82 -1.01 8.63
CA ASP A 217 -33.62 -0.56 9.36
C ASP A 217 -32.81 -1.68 10.06
N GLN A 218 -33.31 -2.91 10.11
CA GLN A 218 -32.67 -3.96 10.91
C GLN A 218 -31.61 -4.79 10.18
N ASP A 219 -31.62 -4.86 8.83
CA ASP A 219 -30.68 -5.71 8.08
C ASP A 219 -29.38 -4.99 7.63
N THR A 220 -29.29 -3.67 7.75
CA THR A 220 -28.14 -2.92 7.23
C THR A 220 -26.93 -2.90 8.18
N GLN A 221 -27.08 -3.29 9.46
CA GLN A 221 -25.97 -3.31 10.43
C GLN A 221 -25.07 -4.55 10.36
N LEU A 222 -25.52 -5.67 9.76
CA LEU A 222 -24.79 -6.95 9.78
C LEU A 222 -23.69 -7.08 8.71
N HIS A 223 -23.49 -6.06 7.87
CA HIS A 223 -22.44 -6.05 6.85
C HIS A 223 -21.46 -4.89 6.98
N SER A 224 -21.14 -4.45 8.22
CA SER A 224 -19.86 -3.80 8.49
C SER A 224 -18.73 -4.83 8.38
N SER A 225 -18.47 -5.27 7.15
CA SER A 225 -17.31 -6.07 6.81
C SER A 225 -16.09 -5.27 7.25
N GLY A 226 -15.49 -5.65 8.38
CA GLY A 226 -14.39 -4.93 9.02
C GLY A 226 -13.36 -4.55 7.97
N ARG A 227 -13.31 -3.27 7.61
CA ARG A 227 -12.30 -2.77 6.69
C ARG A 227 -10.99 -2.94 7.41
N TYR A 228 -10.17 -3.85 6.91
CA TYR A 228 -8.80 -4.02 7.34
C TYR A 228 -8.09 -2.66 7.26
N GLN A 229 -7.81 -2.06 8.41
CA GLN A 229 -6.97 -0.88 8.51
C GLN A 229 -5.57 -1.33 8.93
N PRO A 230 -4.53 -0.95 8.19
CA PRO A 230 -3.15 -1.27 8.55
C PRO A 230 -2.73 -0.46 9.78
N SER A 231 -2.61 -1.11 10.93
CA SER A 231 -2.12 -0.47 12.16
C SER A 231 -0.61 -0.21 12.07
N ARG A 232 -0.19 1.02 12.44
CA ARG A 232 1.22 1.44 12.54
C ARG A 232 1.71 1.51 13.99
N ALA A 233 0.86 1.17 14.95
CA ALA A 233 1.13 1.33 16.38
C ALA A 233 2.35 0.51 16.84
N ALA A 234 2.59 -0.66 16.26
CA ALA A 234 3.74 -1.50 16.61
C ALA A 234 5.10 -0.83 16.31
N TRP A 235 5.16 0.13 15.39
CA TRP A 235 6.38 0.91 15.15
C TRP A 235 6.70 1.89 16.30
N ARG A 236 5.72 2.28 17.10
CA ARG A 236 5.87 3.32 18.12
C ARG A 236 7.03 3.03 19.08
N ARG A 237 7.13 1.79 19.58
CA ARG A 237 8.22 1.38 20.48
C ARG A 237 9.57 1.41 19.79
N SER A 238 9.67 0.86 18.57
CA SER A 238 10.91 0.83 17.80
C SER A 238 11.39 2.22 17.43
N VAL A 239 10.49 3.10 17.01
CA VAL A 239 10.77 4.49 16.68
C VAL A 239 11.22 5.26 17.91
N LEU A 240 10.53 5.12 19.04
CA LEU A 240 10.94 5.72 20.32
C LEU A 240 12.36 5.31 20.71
N LEU A 241 12.67 4.01 20.64
CA LEU A 241 14.00 3.49 20.96
C LEU A 241 15.06 3.99 19.98
N LEU A 242 14.75 4.05 18.67
CA LEU A 242 15.66 4.59 17.67
C LEU A 242 15.95 6.07 17.91
N LEU A 243 14.92 6.88 18.16
CA LEU A 243 15.08 8.31 18.46
C LEU A 243 15.88 8.54 19.74
N LEU A 244 15.60 7.79 20.80
CA LEU A 244 16.38 7.85 22.05
C LEU A 244 17.83 7.42 21.81
N SER A 245 18.06 6.34 21.06
CA SER A 245 19.41 5.87 20.75
C SER A 245 20.20 6.88 19.90
N GLY A 246 19.55 7.54 18.94
CA GLY A 246 20.13 8.60 18.13
C GLY A 246 20.51 9.80 18.98
N LEU A 247 19.59 10.25 19.85
CA LEU A 247 19.84 11.34 20.79
C LEU A 247 21.01 11.01 21.73
N THR A 248 20.99 9.83 22.36
CA THR A 248 22.10 9.40 23.24
C THR A 248 23.41 9.30 22.48
N GLY A 249 23.41 8.77 21.25
CA GLY A 249 24.59 8.70 20.39
C GLY A 249 25.16 10.08 20.06
N GLU A 250 24.29 11.07 19.79
CA GLU A 250 24.71 12.45 19.57
C GLU A 250 25.27 13.13 20.81
N LEU A 251 24.61 12.95 21.95
CA LEU A 251 25.07 13.49 23.24
C LEU A 251 26.40 12.87 23.64
N PHE A 252 26.55 11.56 23.45
CA PHE A 252 27.81 10.86 23.64
C PHE A 252 28.87 11.40 22.68
N ALA A 253 28.54 11.63 21.41
CA ALA A 253 29.51 12.15 20.46
C ALA A 253 29.99 13.56 20.81
N LEU A 254 29.08 14.43 21.27
CA LEU A 254 29.40 15.75 21.82
C LEU A 254 30.29 15.67 23.05
N HIS A 255 30.11 14.65 23.89
CA HIS A 255 30.89 14.49 25.11
C HIS A 255 32.28 13.91 24.82
N SER A 256 32.35 12.83 24.04
CA SER A 256 33.50 11.92 23.95
C SER A 256 34.47 12.19 22.82
N PHE A 257 34.03 12.74 21.67
CA PHE A 257 34.91 12.93 20.51
C PHE A 257 35.68 14.23 20.59
N ALA A 258 36.54 14.33 21.61
CA ALA A 258 37.48 15.42 21.76
C ALA A 258 38.75 15.21 20.90
N ASP A 259 39.06 13.98 20.48
CA ASP A 259 40.31 13.71 19.75
C ASP A 259 40.14 13.81 18.24
N VAL A 260 40.47 14.99 17.73
CA VAL A 260 40.64 15.24 16.29
C VAL A 260 42.03 14.74 15.88
N ARG A 261 42.09 13.63 15.14
CA ARG A 261 43.37 13.08 14.64
C ARG A 261 43.87 13.88 13.45
N ASN A 262 45.18 14.10 13.34
CA ASN A 262 45.76 14.71 12.14
C ASN A 262 45.62 13.75 10.95
N GLY A 263 45.12 14.25 9.81
CA GLY A 263 45.09 13.53 8.53
C GLY A 263 43.84 12.67 8.24
N SER A 264 42.85 12.59 9.12
CA SER A 264 41.64 11.75 8.91
C SER A 264 40.59 12.35 7.94
N GLY A 265 40.86 13.52 7.35
CA GLY A 265 39.98 14.15 6.36
C GLY A 265 38.55 14.32 6.86
N ARG A 266 37.55 14.07 5.98
CA ARG A 266 36.10 14.21 6.23
C ARG A 266 35.58 13.53 7.50
N TRP A 267 36.24 12.47 7.98
CA TRP A 267 35.79 11.72 9.15
C TRP A 267 35.93 12.49 10.47
N ASN A 268 36.80 13.49 10.52
CA ASN A 268 36.94 14.35 11.71
C ASN A 268 35.83 15.40 11.86
N HIS A 269 35.04 15.61 10.82
CA HIS A 269 34.02 16.66 10.79
C HIS A 269 32.73 16.09 11.39
N TRP A 270 32.79 15.82 12.70
CA TRP A 270 31.75 15.11 13.45
C TRP A 270 30.40 15.79 13.32
N HIS A 271 30.34 17.13 13.39
CA HIS A 271 29.08 17.85 13.22
C HIS A 271 28.39 17.54 11.89
N VAL A 272 29.13 17.51 10.77
CA VAL A 272 28.59 17.15 9.45
C VAL A 272 28.19 15.69 9.39
N ASN A 273 29.04 14.78 9.89
CA ASN A 273 28.78 13.34 9.80
C ASN A 273 27.59 12.92 10.67
N ILE A 274 27.45 13.50 11.85
CA ILE A 274 26.29 13.30 12.74
C ILE A 274 25.02 13.82 12.08
N LEU A 275 25.09 15.03 11.51
CA LEU A 275 23.96 15.63 10.80
C LEU A 275 23.50 14.75 9.63
N LEU A 276 24.45 14.27 8.83
CA LEU A 276 24.22 13.34 7.72
C LEU A 276 23.56 12.04 8.21
N ALA A 277 24.14 11.41 9.23
CA ALA A 277 23.64 10.16 9.81
C ALA A 277 22.21 10.32 10.35
N ARG A 278 21.93 11.42 11.06
CA ARG A 278 20.60 11.75 11.59
C ARG A 278 19.56 11.84 10.47
N HIS A 279 19.82 12.65 9.44
CA HIS A 279 18.85 12.82 8.35
C HIS A 279 18.69 11.56 7.51
N ALA A 280 19.74 10.76 7.35
CA ALA A 280 19.64 9.45 6.71
C ALA A 280 18.79 8.47 7.53
N LEU A 281 18.97 8.43 8.85
CA LEU A 281 18.16 7.63 9.75
C LEU A 281 16.68 8.03 9.68
N PHE A 282 16.38 9.33 9.78
CA PHE A 282 14.99 9.80 9.77
C PHE A 282 14.31 9.60 8.41
N LEU A 283 15.02 9.82 7.30
CA LEU A 283 14.50 9.50 5.96
C LEU A 283 14.14 8.02 5.86
N LEU A 284 15.04 7.14 6.29
CA LEU A 284 14.83 5.69 6.26
C LEU A 284 13.66 5.28 7.16
N MET A 285 13.54 5.87 8.35
CA MET A 285 12.41 5.63 9.25
C MET A 285 11.08 6.05 8.60
N SER A 286 10.99 7.25 8.00
CA SER A 286 9.76 7.71 7.33
C SER A 286 9.35 6.78 6.20
N ILE A 287 10.31 6.32 5.38
CA ILE A 287 10.05 5.39 4.28
C ILE A 287 9.58 4.02 4.81
N ILE A 288 10.25 3.47 5.83
CA ILE A 288 9.91 2.15 6.38
C ILE A 288 8.53 2.16 7.06
N ILE A 289 8.24 3.16 7.90
CA ILE A 289 6.95 3.27 8.59
C ILE A 289 5.79 3.33 7.60
N TYR A 290 5.98 4.01 6.47
CA TYR A 290 4.95 4.14 5.43
C TYR A 290 4.82 2.89 4.56
N LEU A 291 5.94 2.30 4.10
CA LEU A 291 5.93 1.16 3.18
C LEU A 291 5.67 -0.18 3.86
N VAL A 292 5.96 -0.29 5.15
CA VAL A 292 5.83 -1.53 5.93
C VAL A 292 4.83 -1.30 7.06
N PRO A 293 3.53 -1.18 6.75
CA PRO A 293 2.52 -1.25 7.80
C PRO A 293 2.68 -2.59 8.51
N THR A 294 2.77 -2.56 9.84
CA THR A 294 2.77 -3.79 10.62
C THR A 294 1.46 -4.52 10.39
N ALA A 295 1.54 -5.86 10.31
CA ALA A 295 0.33 -6.68 10.28
C ALA A 295 -0.57 -6.25 11.45
N PRO A 296 -1.90 -6.18 11.25
CA PRO A 296 -2.80 -5.72 12.28
C PRO A 296 -2.52 -6.54 13.52
N GLU A 297 -2.21 -5.82 14.59
CA GLU A 297 -2.37 -6.36 15.91
C GLU A 297 -3.83 -6.81 15.94
N LEU A 298 -4.06 -8.12 16.03
CA LEU A 298 -5.39 -8.66 16.25
C LEU A 298 -5.82 -8.07 17.59
N VAL A 299 -6.49 -6.92 17.53
CA VAL A 299 -7.05 -6.24 18.69
C VAL A 299 -7.97 -7.28 19.28
N SER A 300 -7.50 -7.91 20.36
CA SER A 300 -8.31 -8.75 21.20
C SER A 300 -9.43 -7.84 21.66
N VAL A 301 -10.60 -7.99 21.03
CA VAL A 301 -11.82 -7.33 21.46
C VAL A 301 -11.94 -7.66 22.94
N GLU A 302 -11.70 -6.66 23.79
CA GLU A 302 -12.01 -6.73 25.22
C GLU A 302 -13.53 -6.88 25.30
N THR A 303 -13.99 -8.12 25.20
CA THR A 303 -15.28 -8.49 25.76
C THR A 303 -15.22 -8.12 27.23
N SER A 304 -16.14 -7.24 27.63
CA SER A 304 -16.21 -6.51 28.90
C SER A 304 -16.25 -7.36 30.19
N GLU A 305 -15.84 -8.62 30.16
CA GLU A 305 -15.73 -9.48 31.34
C GLU A 305 -14.35 -10.15 31.41
N GLY A 306 -13.38 -9.41 31.96
CA GLY A 306 -12.46 -9.93 32.96
C GLY A 306 -11.34 -10.92 32.55
N TYR A 307 -11.21 -11.34 31.30
CA TYR A 307 -10.09 -12.19 30.88
C TYR A 307 -9.53 -11.74 29.54
N ALA A 308 -8.41 -11.03 29.56
CA ALA A 308 -7.63 -10.76 28.36
C ALA A 308 -7.30 -12.11 27.69
N PRO A 309 -7.81 -12.40 26.47
CA PRO A 309 -7.47 -13.63 25.79
C PRO A 309 -5.97 -13.58 25.52
N SER A 310 -5.23 -14.45 26.21
CA SER A 310 -3.78 -14.58 26.04
C SER A 310 -3.43 -14.67 24.56
N ALA A 311 -2.27 -14.17 24.14
CA ALA A 311 -1.80 -14.30 22.76
C ALA A 311 -1.87 -15.75 22.23
N LEU A 312 -1.84 -16.74 23.14
CA LEU A 312 -2.12 -18.15 22.89
C LEU A 312 -3.54 -18.42 22.35
N GLN A 313 -4.57 -17.76 22.88
CA GLN A 313 -5.95 -17.86 22.41
C GLN A 313 -6.09 -17.35 20.97
N GLY A 314 -5.41 -16.24 20.65
CA GLY A 314 -5.33 -15.73 19.27
C GLY A 314 -4.64 -16.71 18.34
N ALA A 315 -3.53 -17.31 18.79
CA ALA A 315 -2.84 -18.36 18.04
C ALA A 315 -3.71 -19.63 17.86
N LEU A 316 -4.45 -20.03 18.89
CA LEU A 316 -5.39 -21.15 18.83
C LEU A 316 -6.54 -20.88 17.86
N HIS A 317 -7.06 -19.65 17.84
CA HIS A 317 -8.11 -19.27 16.88
C HIS A 317 -7.57 -19.21 15.45
N ALA A 318 -6.35 -18.70 15.24
CA ALA A 318 -5.70 -18.73 13.94
C ALA A 318 -5.48 -20.17 13.46
N LEU A 319 -4.98 -21.05 14.35
CA LEU A 319 -4.85 -22.49 14.11
C LEU A 319 -6.19 -23.12 13.74
N ASN A 320 -7.24 -22.83 14.50
CA ASN A 320 -8.57 -23.38 14.24
C ASN A 320 -9.13 -22.93 12.89
N SER A 321 -8.86 -21.68 12.49
CA SER A 321 -9.20 -21.17 11.17
C SER A 321 -8.41 -21.88 10.04
N THR A 322 -7.13 -22.19 10.28
CA THR A 322 -6.30 -22.92 9.32
C THR A 322 -6.74 -24.38 9.20
N THR A 323 -7.14 -25.04 10.29
CA THR A 323 -7.71 -26.39 10.23
C THR A 323 -9.03 -26.40 9.49
N ASN A 324 -9.92 -25.43 9.71
CA ASN A 324 -11.19 -25.36 8.98
C ASN A 324 -10.98 -25.12 7.48
N THR A 325 -10.05 -24.24 7.11
CA THR A 325 -9.71 -24.04 5.68
C THR A 325 -9.07 -25.27 5.07
N LEU A 326 -8.20 -25.97 5.81
CA LEU A 326 -7.56 -27.20 5.33
C LEU A 326 -8.55 -28.36 5.23
N GLN A 327 -9.52 -28.46 6.14
CA GLN A 327 -10.64 -29.40 6.04
C GLN A 327 -11.50 -29.10 4.82
N LEU A 328 -11.79 -27.82 4.55
CA LEU A 328 -12.59 -27.41 3.41
C LEU A 328 -11.85 -27.69 2.08
N THR A 329 -10.55 -27.46 2.01
CA THR A 329 -9.76 -27.82 0.82
C THR A 329 -9.63 -29.33 0.65
N LEU A 330 -9.47 -30.10 1.73
CA LEU A 330 -9.50 -31.56 1.67
C LEU A 330 -10.85 -32.10 1.19
N ALA A 331 -11.96 -31.57 1.72
CA ALA A 331 -13.30 -31.94 1.26
C ALA A 331 -13.50 -31.61 -0.22
N HIS A 332 -12.96 -30.49 -0.69
CA HIS A 332 -13.01 -30.13 -2.11
C HIS A 332 -12.19 -31.07 -2.98
N LEU A 333 -10.99 -31.45 -2.54
CA LEU A 333 -10.16 -32.44 -3.24
C LEU A 333 -10.83 -33.82 -3.27
N GLN A 334 -11.43 -34.25 -2.16
CA GLN A 334 -12.19 -35.49 -2.11
C GLN A 334 -13.40 -35.48 -3.06
N ALA A 335 -14.11 -34.35 -3.13
CA ALA A 335 -15.21 -34.18 -4.08
C ALA A 335 -14.72 -34.24 -5.54
N LEU A 336 -13.53 -33.69 -5.83
CA LEU A 336 -12.90 -33.79 -7.16
C LEU A 336 -12.43 -35.22 -7.47
N THR A 337 -11.90 -35.95 -6.50
CA THR A 337 -11.52 -37.36 -6.72
C THR A 337 -12.74 -38.25 -6.93
N LEU A 338 -13.83 -38.00 -6.18
CA LEU A 338 -15.08 -38.73 -6.37
C LEU A 338 -15.72 -38.39 -7.71
N SER A 339 -15.72 -37.12 -8.13
CA SER A 339 -16.27 -36.75 -9.43
C SER A 339 -15.47 -37.34 -10.59
N THR A 340 -14.14 -37.37 -10.49
CA THR A 340 -13.28 -38.00 -11.49
C THR A 340 -13.46 -39.52 -11.52
N ASP A 341 -13.56 -40.19 -10.37
CA ASP A 341 -13.77 -41.64 -10.31
C ASP A 341 -15.17 -42.04 -10.81
N VAL A 342 -16.22 -41.27 -10.49
CA VAL A 342 -17.56 -41.47 -11.06
C VAL A 342 -17.54 -41.30 -12.58
N VAL A 343 -16.87 -40.28 -13.11
CA VAL A 343 -16.72 -40.07 -14.56
C VAL A 343 -15.92 -41.18 -15.22
N LEU A 344 -14.91 -41.73 -14.54
CA LEU A 344 -14.08 -42.82 -15.07
C LEU A 344 -14.75 -44.19 -14.97
N ASN A 345 -15.58 -44.45 -13.96
CA ASN A 345 -16.26 -45.74 -13.82
C ASN A 345 -17.58 -45.81 -14.59
N ASP A 346 -18.29 -44.70 -14.80
CA ASP A 346 -19.51 -44.67 -15.60
C ASP A 346 -19.18 -44.84 -17.10
N SER A 347 -19.57 -46.00 -17.66
CA SER A 347 -19.37 -46.31 -19.08
C SER A 347 -20.18 -45.41 -20.02
N GLY A 348 -21.32 -44.89 -19.56
CA GLY A 348 -22.15 -43.96 -20.32
C GLY A 348 -21.51 -42.59 -20.45
N LEU A 349 -20.97 -42.06 -19.34
CA LEU A 349 -20.24 -40.77 -19.36
C LEU A 349 -18.94 -40.86 -20.16
N ARG A 350 -18.24 -42.00 -20.13
CA ARG A 350 -17.08 -42.24 -21.01
C ARG A 350 -17.46 -42.21 -22.48
N ALA A 351 -18.51 -42.94 -22.88
CA ALA A 351 -18.99 -42.93 -24.25
C ALA A 351 -19.39 -41.52 -24.71
N LEU A 352 -20.03 -40.73 -23.83
CA LEU A 352 -20.42 -39.35 -24.12
C LEU A 352 -19.20 -38.41 -24.25
N ARG A 353 -18.16 -38.62 -23.44
CA ARG A 353 -16.89 -37.88 -23.54
C ARG A 353 -16.12 -38.22 -24.81
N GLU A 354 -16.07 -39.50 -25.17
CA GLU A 354 -15.45 -39.97 -26.41
C GLU A 354 -16.20 -39.41 -27.63
N GLN A 355 -17.54 -39.46 -27.62
CA GLN A 355 -18.36 -38.86 -28.68
C GLN A 355 -18.11 -37.36 -28.82
N LYS A 356 -18.04 -36.63 -27.69
CA LYS A 356 -17.75 -35.19 -27.71
C LYS A 356 -16.31 -34.88 -28.14
N ALA A 357 -15.35 -35.74 -27.80
CA ALA A 357 -13.97 -35.59 -28.26
C ALA A 357 -13.86 -35.80 -29.77
N VAL A 358 -14.63 -36.74 -30.33
CA VAL A 358 -14.74 -36.94 -31.78
C VAL A 358 -15.40 -35.73 -32.44
N GLU A 359 -16.52 -35.23 -31.91
CA GLU A 359 -17.21 -34.04 -32.42
C GLU A 359 -16.29 -32.81 -32.44
N LEU A 360 -15.54 -32.58 -31.36
CA LEU A 360 -14.57 -31.48 -31.28
C LEU A 360 -13.37 -31.69 -32.23
N ALA A 361 -12.93 -32.93 -32.45
CA ALA A 361 -11.87 -33.22 -33.42
C ALA A 361 -12.35 -33.01 -34.86
N GLU A 362 -13.61 -33.34 -35.17
CA GLU A 362 -14.24 -33.06 -36.46
C GLU A 362 -14.41 -31.56 -36.67
N GLU A 363 -14.86 -30.81 -35.66
CA GLU A 363 -14.97 -29.34 -35.71
C GLU A 363 -13.60 -28.68 -35.92
N ALA A 364 -12.57 -29.15 -35.20
CA ALA A 364 -11.20 -28.66 -35.36
C ALA A 364 -10.62 -28.99 -36.75
N ALA A 365 -10.89 -30.18 -37.29
CA ALA A 365 -10.47 -30.57 -38.63
C ALA A 365 -11.18 -29.74 -39.71
N ALA A 366 -12.49 -29.49 -39.55
CA ALA A 366 -13.25 -28.62 -40.44
C ALA A 366 -12.73 -27.17 -40.41
N ALA A 367 -12.40 -26.64 -39.23
CA ALA A 367 -11.81 -25.31 -39.08
C ALA A 367 -10.40 -25.22 -39.70
N ALA A 368 -9.60 -26.29 -39.65
CA ALA A 368 -8.28 -26.33 -40.27
C ALA A 368 -8.34 -26.34 -41.81
N VAL A 369 -9.36 -26.98 -42.39
CA VAL A 369 -9.58 -27.00 -43.85
C VAL A 369 -10.16 -25.68 -44.36
N ALA A 370 -10.91 -24.95 -43.52
CA ALA A 370 -11.55 -23.69 -43.87
C ALA A 370 -10.65 -22.44 -43.73
N SER A 371 -9.34 -22.59 -43.52
CA SER A 371 -8.39 -21.47 -43.56
C SER A 371 -7.79 -21.32 -44.97
N PRO A 372 -8.36 -20.48 -45.86
CA PRO A 372 -7.73 -20.15 -47.13
C PRO A 372 -6.42 -19.39 -46.87
N ILE A 373 -5.37 -19.84 -47.55
CA ILE A 373 -4.08 -19.15 -47.63
C ILE A 373 -4.34 -17.76 -48.22
N ILE A 374 -4.31 -16.72 -47.39
CA ILE A 374 -4.35 -15.33 -47.83
C ILE A 374 -2.93 -14.99 -48.33
N PRO A 375 -2.72 -14.76 -49.64
CA PRO A 375 -1.43 -14.27 -50.11
C PRO A 375 -1.21 -12.85 -49.61
N THR A 376 -0.07 -12.64 -48.96
CA THR A 376 0.37 -11.36 -48.43
C THR A 376 0.83 -10.48 -49.60
N VAL A 377 -0.04 -9.56 -50.05
CA VAL A 377 0.29 -8.49 -50.99
C VAL A 377 0.17 -7.17 -50.24
N GLY A 378 1.28 -6.42 -50.19
CA GLY A 378 1.34 -5.09 -49.61
C GLY A 378 0.92 -4.00 -50.59
N THR A 379 0.50 -2.86 -50.02
CA THR A 379 0.54 -1.45 -50.48
C THR A 379 -0.49 -0.70 -49.63
N GLU A 380 -0.06 0.28 -48.81
CA GLU A 380 -0.01 1.72 -49.12
C GLU A 380 -1.39 2.42 -49.14
N ASP A 381 -1.44 3.47 -48.32
CA ASP A 381 -2.17 4.73 -48.45
C ASP A 381 -3.67 4.92 -48.17
N ALA A 382 -3.87 6.00 -47.41
CA ALA A 382 -4.87 7.07 -47.55
C ALA A 382 -6.30 6.89 -46.98
N ASN A 383 -6.56 7.75 -45.98
CA ASN A 383 -7.59 8.81 -45.99
C ASN A 383 -9.08 8.40 -45.97
N GLY A 384 -9.82 8.87 -44.94
CA GLY A 384 -11.29 8.94 -45.01
C GLY A 384 -12.04 8.85 -43.67
N THR A 385 -12.25 10.00 -43.03
CA THR A 385 -13.49 10.36 -42.29
C THR A 385 -14.70 10.19 -43.24
N PRO A 386 -16.00 10.05 -42.84
CA PRO A 386 -16.64 10.61 -41.64
C PRO A 386 -17.86 9.82 -41.04
N ALA A 387 -18.54 10.50 -40.11
CA ALA A 387 -19.99 10.49 -39.85
C ALA A 387 -20.55 9.65 -38.69
N SER A 388 -21.15 10.39 -37.74
CA SER A 388 -22.17 9.98 -36.77
C SER A 388 -23.41 9.36 -37.44
N PRO A 389 -24.30 8.75 -36.64
CA PRO A 389 -25.59 9.42 -36.51
C PRO A 389 -26.16 9.45 -35.08
N SER A 390 -26.79 10.59 -34.81
CA SER A 390 -27.87 10.83 -33.87
C SER A 390 -29.09 9.93 -34.12
N VAL A 391 -29.71 9.42 -33.07
CA VAL A 391 -31.09 8.90 -33.10
C VAL A 391 -31.91 9.62 -32.03
N LEU A 392 -33.01 10.19 -32.52
CA LEU A 392 -34.09 10.91 -31.85
C LEU A 392 -35.34 10.02 -31.84
N ASN A 393 -36.32 10.40 -31.00
CA ASN A 393 -37.73 10.01 -30.95
C ASN A 393 -38.20 8.90 -30.00
N GLY A 394 -39.26 9.24 -29.25
CA GLY A 394 -40.35 8.31 -28.92
C GLY A 394 -41.11 8.62 -27.65
N THR A 395 -42.16 9.43 -27.74
CA THR A 395 -43.08 9.86 -26.67
C THR A 395 -44.32 8.94 -26.56
N SER A 396 -44.74 8.58 -25.32
CA SER A 396 -46.11 8.23 -24.80
C SER A 396 -46.97 7.13 -25.46
N PRO A 397 -48.10 6.63 -24.86
CA PRO A 397 -48.83 7.05 -23.65
C PRO A 397 -49.26 5.92 -22.66
N ASP A 398 -50.01 6.36 -21.63
CA ASP A 398 -50.60 5.69 -20.47
C ASP A 398 -51.43 4.40 -20.67
N GLY A 399 -51.52 3.61 -19.59
CA GLY A 399 -52.57 2.62 -19.33
C GLY A 399 -52.61 2.22 -17.84
N PRO A 400 -53.79 2.14 -17.19
CA PRO A 400 -53.90 1.86 -15.75
C PRO A 400 -53.97 0.34 -15.47
N SER A 401 -53.28 -0.13 -14.43
CA SER A 401 -53.39 -1.50 -13.95
C SER A 401 -53.76 -1.56 -12.47
N SER A 402 -54.83 -2.31 -12.20
CA SER A 402 -55.44 -2.61 -10.89
C SER A 402 -54.49 -3.30 -9.90
N PRO A 403 -54.75 -3.21 -8.57
CA PRO A 403 -53.93 -3.85 -7.55
C PRO A 403 -54.09 -5.37 -7.57
N ALA A 404 -52.96 -6.07 -7.72
CA ALA A 404 -52.86 -7.52 -7.60
C ALA A 404 -52.69 -7.92 -6.12
N GLN A 405 -53.41 -8.96 -5.71
CA GLN A 405 -53.35 -9.59 -4.39
C GLN A 405 -52.01 -10.29 -4.17
N ASP A 406 -51.41 -10.07 -2.99
CA ASP A 406 -50.22 -10.75 -2.50
C ASP A 406 -50.43 -12.26 -2.38
N GLY A 407 -49.88 -13.00 -3.35
CA GLY A 407 -49.65 -14.44 -3.26
C GLY A 407 -48.18 -14.70 -2.93
N ALA A 408 -47.92 -15.56 -1.95
CA ALA A 408 -46.57 -16.00 -1.61
C ALA A 408 -45.80 -16.47 -2.87
N PRO A 409 -44.51 -16.12 -3.03
CA PRO A 409 -43.75 -16.42 -4.23
C PRO A 409 -43.74 -17.93 -4.46
N SER A 410 -44.14 -18.32 -5.67
CA SER A 410 -44.14 -19.72 -6.08
C SER A 410 -42.73 -20.30 -5.95
N GLN A 411 -42.63 -21.60 -5.65
CA GLN A 411 -41.34 -22.27 -5.45
C GLN A 411 -40.38 -22.11 -6.65
N ALA A 412 -40.93 -21.94 -7.86
CA ALA A 412 -40.17 -21.64 -9.07
C ALA A 412 -39.46 -20.26 -9.02
N GLU A 413 -40.07 -19.27 -8.39
CA GLU A 413 -39.51 -17.93 -8.24
C GLU A 413 -38.37 -17.92 -7.21
N ALA A 414 -38.53 -18.64 -6.10
CA ALA A 414 -37.48 -18.84 -5.10
C ALA A 414 -36.24 -19.55 -5.69
N ASP A 415 -36.45 -20.55 -6.55
CA ASP A 415 -35.36 -21.24 -7.24
C ASP A 415 -34.69 -20.35 -8.30
N SER A 416 -35.43 -19.48 -8.98
CA SER A 416 -34.87 -18.48 -9.89
C SER A 416 -33.94 -17.48 -9.17
N LEU A 417 -34.31 -17.08 -7.95
CA LEU A 417 -33.52 -16.18 -7.09
C LEU A 417 -32.22 -16.85 -6.62
N ARG A 418 -32.30 -18.12 -6.20
CA ARG A 418 -31.12 -18.93 -5.84
C ARG A 418 -30.17 -19.10 -7.03
N LEU A 419 -30.69 -19.28 -8.24
CA LEU A 419 -29.88 -19.36 -9.45
C LEU A 419 -29.15 -18.04 -9.74
N ARG A 420 -29.83 -16.90 -9.60
CA ARG A 420 -29.23 -15.56 -9.77
C ARG A 420 -28.14 -15.29 -8.73
N GLN A 421 -28.34 -15.67 -7.47
CA GLN A 421 -27.33 -15.54 -6.42
C GLN A 421 -26.08 -16.40 -6.71
N ARG A 422 -26.26 -17.64 -7.20
CA ARG A 422 -25.14 -18.50 -7.62
C ARG A 422 -24.37 -17.92 -8.81
N GLN A 423 -25.06 -17.38 -9.81
CA GLN A 423 -24.44 -16.70 -10.95
C GLN A 423 -23.63 -15.46 -10.51
N ALA A 424 -24.16 -14.66 -9.58
CA ALA A 424 -23.45 -13.51 -9.03
C ALA A 424 -22.16 -13.92 -8.28
N GLY A 425 -22.18 -15.06 -7.58
CA GLY A 425 -21.00 -15.63 -6.91
C GLY A 425 -19.91 -16.06 -7.91
N LEU A 426 -20.29 -16.73 -8.99
CA LEU A 426 -19.37 -17.18 -10.04
C LEU A 426 -18.69 -16.02 -10.77
N VAL A 427 -19.43 -14.94 -11.07
CA VAL A 427 -18.86 -13.73 -11.70
C VAL A 427 -17.81 -13.07 -10.80
N ARG A 428 -18.04 -13.04 -9.48
CA ARG A 428 -17.06 -12.50 -8.52
C ARG A 428 -15.80 -13.37 -8.43
N LEU A 429 -15.93 -14.69 -8.49
CA LEU A 429 -14.79 -15.62 -8.51
C LEU A 429 -13.99 -15.51 -9.81
N ALA A 430 -14.65 -15.44 -10.97
CA ALA A 430 -14.00 -15.26 -12.27
C ALA A 430 -13.20 -13.95 -12.33
N LYS A 431 -13.81 -12.84 -11.87
CA LYS A 431 -13.13 -11.53 -11.78
C LYS A 431 -11.91 -11.56 -10.87
N ARG A 432 -11.93 -12.36 -9.79
CA ARG A 432 -10.80 -12.53 -8.87
C ARG A 432 -9.67 -13.40 -9.45
N ALA A 433 -10.02 -14.31 -10.35
CA ALA A 433 -9.08 -15.18 -11.06
C ALA A 433 -8.49 -14.54 -12.34
N GLY A 434 -8.86 -13.30 -12.67
CA GLY A 434 -8.43 -12.63 -13.90
C GLY A 434 -9.03 -13.22 -15.18
N ILE A 435 -10.10 -14.01 -15.05
CA ILE A 435 -10.82 -14.60 -16.16
C ILE A 435 -11.82 -13.56 -16.69
N ASP A 436 -11.84 -13.38 -18.01
CA ASP A 436 -12.78 -12.48 -18.68
C ASP A 436 -14.22 -12.86 -18.34
N VAL A 437 -14.94 -11.91 -17.74
CA VAL A 437 -16.31 -12.09 -17.24
C VAL A 437 -17.28 -12.39 -18.39
N ASP A 438 -17.03 -11.83 -19.57
CA ASP A 438 -17.89 -12.02 -20.73
C ASP A 438 -17.77 -13.43 -21.31
N THR A 439 -16.58 -14.01 -21.25
CA THR A 439 -16.35 -15.42 -21.58
C THR A 439 -17.13 -16.36 -20.64
N VAL A 440 -17.06 -16.13 -19.32
CA VAL A 440 -17.83 -16.93 -18.34
C VAL A 440 -19.34 -16.75 -18.51
N ARG A 441 -19.78 -15.54 -18.85
CA ARG A 441 -21.20 -15.26 -19.10
C ARG A 441 -21.70 -15.96 -20.37
N ARG A 442 -20.88 -16.05 -21.40
CA ARG A 442 -21.19 -16.76 -22.66
C ARG A 442 -21.26 -18.27 -22.43
N GLU A 443 -20.29 -18.85 -21.74
CA GLU A 443 -20.28 -20.30 -21.45
C GLU A 443 -21.41 -20.72 -20.52
N SER A 444 -21.69 -19.93 -19.48
CA SER A 444 -22.80 -20.21 -18.55
C SER A 444 -24.17 -20.14 -19.25
N ARG A 445 -24.35 -19.23 -20.22
CA ARG A 445 -25.57 -19.19 -21.05
C ARG A 445 -25.67 -20.42 -21.95
N GLY A 446 -24.57 -20.80 -22.61
CA GLY A 446 -24.54 -22.00 -23.45
C GLY A 446 -24.85 -23.27 -22.67
N ALA A 447 -24.30 -23.41 -21.46
CA ALA A 447 -24.59 -24.53 -20.58
C ALA A 447 -26.06 -24.56 -20.12
N ALA A 448 -26.63 -23.40 -19.75
CA ALA A 448 -28.03 -23.31 -19.34
C ALA A 448 -28.99 -23.67 -20.48
N GLU A 449 -28.70 -23.23 -21.71
CA GLU A 449 -29.50 -23.55 -22.89
C GLU A 449 -29.42 -25.05 -23.24
N ALA A 450 -28.25 -25.67 -23.07
CA ALA A 450 -28.08 -27.11 -23.26
C ALA A 450 -28.88 -27.93 -22.24
N VAL A 451 -28.92 -27.51 -20.97
CA VAL A 451 -29.76 -28.17 -19.95
C VAL A 451 -31.24 -28.01 -20.28
N LEU A 452 -31.67 -26.81 -20.71
CA LEU A 452 -33.06 -26.58 -21.09
C LEU A 452 -33.49 -27.52 -22.23
N LYS A 453 -32.66 -27.61 -23.29
CA LYS A 453 -32.90 -28.52 -24.42
C LYS A 453 -32.94 -30.00 -24.00
N ASP A 454 -32.07 -30.44 -23.09
CA ASP A 454 -32.12 -31.81 -22.57
C ASP A 454 -33.39 -32.07 -21.75
N THR A 455 -33.82 -31.11 -20.93
CA THR A 455 -35.06 -31.23 -20.15
C THR A 455 -36.30 -31.29 -21.04
N GLU A 456 -36.37 -30.47 -22.09
CA GLU A 456 -37.45 -30.54 -23.09
C GLU A 456 -37.45 -31.89 -23.82
N ARG A 457 -36.27 -32.40 -24.19
CA ARG A 457 -36.15 -33.72 -24.82
C ARG A 457 -36.65 -34.84 -23.91
N ARG A 458 -36.29 -34.82 -22.63
CA ARG A 458 -36.79 -35.79 -21.64
C ARG A 458 -38.29 -35.70 -21.43
N ALA A 459 -38.85 -34.48 -21.38
CA ALA A 459 -40.29 -34.27 -21.27
C ALA A 459 -41.04 -34.91 -22.45
N ARG A 460 -40.54 -34.69 -23.69
CA ARG A 460 -41.11 -35.31 -24.90
C ARG A 460 -40.98 -36.83 -24.91
N GLU A 461 -39.85 -37.38 -24.43
CA GLU A 461 -39.64 -38.83 -24.31
C GLU A 461 -40.65 -39.46 -23.33
N ILE A 462 -40.92 -38.78 -22.21
CA ILE A 462 -41.92 -39.20 -21.21
C ILE A 462 -43.33 -39.17 -21.82
N GLU A 463 -43.68 -38.10 -22.54
CA GLU A 463 -44.95 -38.02 -23.26
C GLU A 463 -45.11 -39.15 -24.29
N ARG A 464 -44.05 -39.46 -25.05
CA ARG A 464 -44.05 -40.57 -26.01
C ARG A 464 -44.28 -41.91 -25.32
N ARG A 465 -43.56 -42.17 -24.21
CA ARG A 465 -43.75 -43.41 -23.41
C ARG A 465 -45.16 -43.52 -22.83
N ASN A 466 -45.73 -42.41 -22.37
CA ASN A 466 -47.10 -42.38 -21.86
C ASN A 466 -48.13 -42.64 -22.97
N ALA A 467 -47.90 -42.12 -24.18
CA ALA A 467 -48.74 -42.40 -25.34
C ALA A 467 -48.65 -43.87 -25.78
N GLU A 468 -47.44 -44.44 -25.83
CA GLU A 468 -47.22 -45.86 -26.12
C GLU A 468 -47.88 -46.77 -25.07
N ALA A 469 -47.81 -46.41 -23.79
CA ALA A 469 -48.47 -47.14 -22.71
C ALA A 469 -50.00 -47.12 -22.86
N ARG A 470 -50.59 -45.96 -23.20
CA ARG A 470 -52.04 -45.83 -23.48
C ARG A 470 -52.47 -46.64 -24.70
N ALA A 471 -51.65 -46.70 -25.75
CA ALA A 471 -51.94 -47.51 -26.93
C ALA A 471 -51.92 -49.02 -26.61
N LYS A 472 -51.01 -49.47 -25.73
CA LYS A 472 -50.94 -50.87 -25.29
C LYS A 472 -52.08 -51.30 -24.38
N THR A 473 -52.62 -50.39 -23.55
CA THR A 473 -53.76 -50.69 -22.67
C THR A 473 -55.12 -50.55 -23.35
N GLY A 474 -55.18 -50.03 -24.58
CA GLY A 474 -56.42 -49.80 -25.35
C GLY A 474 -56.98 -51.00 -26.12
N VAL A 475 -56.36 -52.18 -26.06
CA VAL A 475 -56.89 -53.41 -26.71
C VAL A 475 -57.60 -54.27 -25.68
N GLY A 476 -58.91 -54.08 -25.52
CA GLY A 476 -59.73 -55.03 -24.75
C GLY A 476 -60.91 -54.44 -23.98
N ALA A 477 -61.72 -53.59 -24.59
CA ALA A 477 -63.09 -53.38 -24.11
C ALA A 477 -64.04 -53.59 -25.29
N ALA A 478 -64.26 -54.86 -25.65
CA ALA A 478 -65.39 -55.23 -26.48
C ALA A 478 -66.69 -54.91 -25.70
N PRO A 479 -67.68 -54.24 -26.30
CA PRO A 479 -68.96 -54.05 -25.65
C PRO A 479 -69.66 -55.40 -25.53
N VAL A 480 -69.90 -55.84 -24.30
CA VAL A 480 -70.85 -56.91 -24.01
C VAL A 480 -72.23 -56.37 -24.35
N VAL A 481 -72.75 -56.77 -25.51
CA VAL A 481 -74.15 -56.59 -25.91
C VAL A 481 -74.97 -57.58 -25.09
N ALA A 482 -75.93 -57.06 -24.33
CA ALA A 482 -77.04 -57.79 -23.72
C ALA A 482 -78.35 -57.22 -24.27
#